data_AF-A0A957LRP5-F1
#
_entry.id   AF-A0A957LRP5-F1
#
_cell.length_a   1.000
_cell.length_b   1.000
_cell.length_c   1.000
_cell.angle_alpha   90.00
_cell.angle_beta   90.00
_cell.angle_gamma   90.00
#
_symmetry.space_group_name_H-M   'P 1'
#
loop_
_entity.id
_entity.type
_entity.pdbx_description
1 polymer ?
#
loop_
_entity_poly.entity_id
_entity_poly.type
_entity_poly.pdbx_seq_one_letter_code
_entity_poly.pdbx_strand_id
1 'polypeptide(L)'
;MRQFAVVLRILLIVAILVANFGGVVQAAPARQTDPPPPVAQAGPPSIIGEPGGLITLNGGASTGSNITFQWRQISGLTVTLNGANTAVATFIFPFVPGVALPVLTFELTVTDSLGRTATDTILVTEQQLPAAPALSVIDVPEPPNLATYVRNKPVAIQLGKALFWDMQLGSDGVTACASCHYAAGTDNRVTNQINPGPNGVFDTVGPNGTLSPASFPFHLVDPAVTSQVLRSWDDIVGTQGVQRADFGGINPGQPVDGDLPVADPVFHVNGVNTRQVTARNAPSVINAIYNLRNFWDGRANFVFNGVTPFGNRDAGARIWAVQPDQSLAQERIQIEYASLASQAVGPANSAIEMAWSGRSFPLLARKMYGLSPLALQQVDATDSVLGPLASPNGTGLNISYLTLVQAAFEPRFWDSTNIVVFDALGTPSVAPNPNRPLTNDEFSLVEMNFSLFFGLAIQLYEATLISDQTPYDRFQQGELTALTAQQQRGMEIFNNVTGCSLCHFGPEFTSATVSALLGPPLPGFPEEPAVAVERMAMADGQLAVYDLGFYNIGVRPTAEDLGQGATDPFGAPLSFTRLIQQGVPIGPPVPAPPLITPGERAAIDGAFKTPSLRNVELTAP
;
A
#
# COMPACT_ATOMS: atom_id res chain seq x y z
N MET A 1 -71.08 -92.90 7.77
CA MET A 1 -70.64 -94.31 7.59
C MET A 1 -69.81 -94.39 6.33
N ARG A 2 -68.54 -94.82 6.46
CA ARG A 2 -67.59 -95.19 5.38
C ARG A 2 -67.26 -94.03 4.42
N GLN A 3 -66.23 -93.21 4.64
CA GLN A 3 -64.82 -93.61 4.70
C GLN A 3 -64.06 -92.77 5.74
N PHE A 4 -64.43 -92.96 7.01
CA PHE A 4 -63.63 -92.62 8.19
C PHE A 4 -62.80 -93.88 8.56
N ALA A 5 -61.70 -94.14 7.86
CA ALA A 5 -60.83 -95.29 8.18
C ALA A 5 -59.43 -95.25 7.51
N VAL A 6 -58.79 -94.07 7.36
CA VAL A 6 -57.35 -94.01 6.94
C VAL A 6 -56.56 -92.89 7.65
N VAL A 7 -57.22 -91.87 8.22
CA VAL A 7 -56.52 -90.72 8.84
C VAL A 7 -56.04 -90.97 10.28
N LEU A 8 -56.29 -92.15 10.85
CA LEU A 8 -55.94 -92.48 12.26
C LEU A 8 -54.95 -93.64 12.40
N ARG A 9 -54.06 -93.86 11.41
CA ARG A 9 -52.92 -94.79 11.50
C ARG A 9 -51.55 -94.17 11.18
N ILE A 10 -51.49 -92.87 10.86
CA ILE A 10 -50.22 -92.15 10.61
C ILE A 10 -49.84 -91.24 11.80
N LEU A 11 -50.77 -90.97 12.73
CA LEU A 11 -50.53 -90.15 13.93
C LEU A 11 -50.05 -90.95 15.17
N LEU A 12 -49.72 -92.24 15.01
CA LEU A 12 -49.25 -93.10 16.09
C LEU A 12 -47.93 -93.84 15.74
N ILE A 13 -47.07 -93.19 14.95
CA ILE A 13 -45.62 -93.49 14.83
C ILE A 13 -44.84 -92.23 15.26
N VAL A 14 -45.36 -91.54 16.29
CA VAL A 14 -44.80 -90.30 16.87
C VAL A 14 -44.42 -90.52 18.35
N ALA A 15 -44.48 -91.75 18.89
CA ALA A 15 -44.33 -91.96 20.33
C ALA A 15 -43.35 -93.06 20.78
N ILE A 16 -42.59 -93.73 19.90
CA ILE A 16 -41.54 -94.69 20.34
C ILE A 16 -40.35 -94.66 19.37
N LEU A 17 -39.53 -93.61 19.45
CA LEU A 17 -38.06 -93.67 19.34
C LEU A 17 -37.47 -92.30 19.76
N VAL A 18 -37.85 -91.87 20.97
CA VAL A 18 -37.13 -90.84 21.72
C VAL A 18 -36.14 -91.58 22.61
N ALA A 19 -34.98 -91.94 22.06
CA ALA A 19 -33.75 -92.24 22.80
C ALA A 19 -32.59 -92.37 21.79
N ASN A 20 -31.54 -91.57 22.01
CA ASN A 20 -30.28 -91.50 21.25
C ASN A 20 -30.32 -90.78 19.90
N PHE A 21 -30.22 -89.46 19.92
CA PHE A 21 -29.15 -88.69 19.26
C PHE A 21 -29.23 -87.25 19.79
N GLY A 22 -28.56 -86.98 20.91
CA GLY A 22 -28.29 -85.62 21.37
C GLY A 22 -27.21 -85.01 20.49
N GLY A 23 -27.62 -84.39 19.39
CA GLY A 23 -26.78 -83.51 18.57
C GLY A 23 -27.32 -82.10 18.65
N VAL A 24 -26.63 -81.24 19.38
CA VAL A 24 -26.89 -79.80 19.38
C VAL A 24 -26.68 -79.30 17.94
N VAL A 25 -27.77 -78.94 17.24
CA VAL A 25 -27.64 -78.17 16.01
C VAL A 25 -27.33 -76.75 16.44
N GLN A 26 -26.04 -76.46 16.53
CA GLN A 26 -25.55 -75.10 16.68
C GLN A 26 -25.95 -74.35 15.42
N ALA A 27 -26.79 -73.32 15.55
CA ALA A 27 -27.04 -72.39 14.47
C ALA A 27 -25.68 -71.92 13.94
N ALA A 28 -25.44 -72.08 12.64
CA ALA A 28 -24.24 -71.54 12.02
C ALA A 28 -24.15 -70.05 12.41
N PRO A 29 -22.99 -69.56 12.90
CA PRO A 29 -22.86 -68.15 13.22
C PRO A 29 -23.25 -67.36 11.96
N ALA A 30 -24.09 -66.33 12.13
CA ALA A 30 -24.38 -65.40 11.06
C ALA A 30 -23.04 -65.03 10.40
N ARG A 31 -22.91 -65.28 9.09
CA ARG A 31 -21.69 -64.94 8.36
C ARG A 31 -21.46 -63.46 8.61
N GLN A 32 -20.44 -63.12 9.39
CA GLN A 32 -20.04 -61.75 9.62
C GLN A 32 -19.78 -61.21 8.22
N THR A 33 -20.67 -60.37 7.70
CA THR A 33 -20.46 -59.75 6.40
C THR A 33 -19.22 -58.90 6.56
N ASP A 34 -18.18 -59.21 5.80
CA ASP A 34 -16.95 -58.41 5.83
C ASP A 34 -17.33 -56.92 5.75
N PRO A 35 -16.71 -56.07 6.57
CA PRO A 35 -16.96 -54.63 6.47
C PRO A 35 -16.71 -54.18 5.02
N PRO A 36 -17.46 -53.19 4.52
CA PRO A 36 -17.26 -52.69 3.17
C PRO A 36 -15.78 -52.30 2.96
N PRO A 37 -15.21 -52.58 1.78
CA PRO A 37 -13.84 -52.18 1.47
C PRO A 37 -13.69 -50.66 1.60
N PRO A 38 -12.50 -50.16 1.93
CA PRO A 38 -12.30 -48.74 2.07
C PRO A 38 -12.45 -48.04 0.72
N VAL A 39 -12.86 -46.77 0.75
CA VAL A 39 -12.98 -45.90 -0.42
C VAL A 39 -12.24 -44.60 -0.10
N ALA A 40 -11.20 -44.30 -0.86
CA ALA A 40 -10.52 -43.02 -0.81
C ALA A 40 -11.37 -41.95 -1.52
N GLN A 41 -11.48 -40.77 -0.92
CA GLN A 41 -12.01 -39.57 -1.57
C GLN A 41 -11.09 -38.42 -1.21
N ALA A 42 -10.23 -38.01 -2.14
CA ALA A 42 -9.23 -36.96 -1.99
C ALA A 42 -9.82 -35.54 -2.05
N GLY A 43 -11.13 -35.43 -2.32
CA GLY A 43 -11.84 -34.16 -2.49
C GLY A 43 -12.20 -33.92 -3.96
N PRO A 44 -12.27 -32.66 -4.42
CA PRO A 44 -12.49 -32.37 -5.84
C PRO A 44 -11.32 -32.87 -6.71
N PRO A 45 -11.51 -33.09 -8.02
CA PRO A 45 -10.45 -33.58 -8.91
C PRO A 45 -9.27 -32.61 -9.05
N SER A 46 -9.51 -31.32 -8.83
CA SER A 46 -8.47 -30.30 -8.82
C SER A 46 -8.76 -29.17 -7.83
N ILE A 47 -7.69 -28.54 -7.35
CA ILE A 47 -7.69 -27.30 -6.57
C ILE A 47 -6.81 -26.28 -7.30
N ILE A 48 -7.20 -25.01 -7.25
CA ILE A 48 -6.36 -23.92 -7.74
C ILE A 48 -5.47 -23.45 -6.58
N GLY A 49 -4.17 -23.36 -6.82
CA GLY A 49 -3.19 -22.89 -5.85
C GLY A 49 -2.65 -21.51 -6.19
N GLU A 50 -2.70 -20.62 -5.20
CA GLU A 50 -2.06 -19.30 -5.26
C GLU A 50 -0.62 -19.41 -4.74
N PRO A 51 0.38 -18.86 -5.44
CA PRO A 51 1.77 -18.83 -4.97
C PRO A 51 1.91 -18.32 -3.52
N GLY A 52 2.51 -19.12 -2.64
CA GLY A 52 2.66 -18.82 -1.22
C GLY A 52 1.42 -19.07 -0.35
N GLY A 53 0.29 -19.41 -0.96
CA GLY A 53 -0.98 -19.73 -0.27
C GLY A 53 -0.97 -21.11 0.39
N LEU A 54 -1.77 -21.25 1.45
CA LEU A 54 -1.97 -22.54 2.14
C LEU A 54 -2.98 -23.40 1.39
N ILE A 55 -2.55 -24.55 0.89
CA ILE A 55 -3.41 -25.55 0.27
C ILE A 55 -3.85 -26.56 1.31
N THR A 56 -5.14 -26.89 1.28
CA THR A 56 -5.74 -27.93 2.12
C THR A 56 -6.22 -29.08 1.26
N LEU A 57 -5.64 -30.27 1.47
CA LEU A 57 -6.07 -31.54 0.90
C LEU A 57 -6.99 -32.23 1.90
N ASN A 58 -8.23 -32.52 1.51
CA ASN A 58 -9.25 -33.02 2.43
C ASN A 58 -9.77 -34.40 2.01
N GLY A 59 -9.31 -35.41 2.73
CA GLY A 59 -9.68 -36.81 2.58
C GLY A 59 -10.88 -37.23 3.41
N GLY A 60 -11.52 -36.30 4.15
CA GLY A 60 -12.49 -36.59 5.20
C GLY A 60 -13.78 -37.28 4.73
N ALA A 61 -14.07 -37.26 3.43
CA ALA A 61 -15.19 -37.98 2.83
C ALA A 61 -14.89 -39.47 2.55
N SER A 62 -13.65 -39.92 2.79
CA SER A 62 -13.26 -41.33 2.65
C SER A 62 -14.03 -42.22 3.62
N THR A 63 -14.35 -43.45 3.21
CA THR A 63 -15.16 -44.39 4.01
C THR A 63 -14.44 -45.73 4.20
N GLY A 64 -14.81 -46.47 5.25
CA GLY A 64 -14.26 -47.79 5.57
C GLY A 64 -14.24 -48.04 7.07
N SER A 65 -13.95 -49.28 7.50
CA SER A 65 -13.90 -49.63 8.93
C SER A 65 -12.53 -49.29 9.54
N ASN A 66 -12.52 -48.28 10.43
CA ASN A 66 -11.32 -47.78 11.12
C ASN A 66 -10.17 -47.46 10.16
N ILE A 67 -10.42 -46.53 9.24
CA ILE A 67 -9.45 -46.17 8.20
C ILE A 67 -8.32 -45.29 8.74
N THR A 68 -7.11 -45.49 8.21
CA THR A 68 -5.96 -44.59 8.35
C THR A 68 -5.67 -43.90 7.02
N PHE A 69 -5.08 -42.70 7.08
CA PHE A 69 -4.83 -41.85 5.91
C PHE A 69 -3.34 -41.76 5.62
N GLN A 70 -2.98 -41.67 4.34
CA GLN A 70 -1.63 -41.35 3.90
C GLN A 70 -1.68 -40.54 2.60
N TRP A 71 -1.19 -39.32 2.66
CA TRP A 71 -0.99 -38.44 1.51
C TRP A 71 0.43 -38.57 0.99
N ARG A 72 0.57 -38.68 -0.34
CA ARG A 72 1.87 -38.66 -1.02
C ARG A 72 1.79 -37.76 -2.25
N GLN A 73 2.78 -36.89 -2.42
CA GLN A 73 2.96 -36.19 -3.68
C GLN A 73 3.53 -37.16 -4.73
N ILE A 74 2.92 -37.19 -5.92
CA ILE A 74 3.30 -38.06 -7.04
C ILE A 74 4.13 -37.30 -8.07
N SER A 75 3.81 -36.03 -8.34
CA SER A 75 4.47 -35.24 -9.38
C SER A 75 4.51 -33.75 -9.05
N GLY A 76 5.34 -33.03 -9.79
CA GLY A 76 5.55 -31.58 -9.65
C GLY A 76 6.68 -31.23 -8.68
N LEU A 77 6.82 -29.94 -8.37
CA LEU A 77 7.82 -29.46 -7.43
C LEU A 77 7.53 -29.99 -6.01
N THR A 78 8.52 -30.61 -5.37
CA THR A 78 8.33 -31.22 -4.06
C THR A 78 7.93 -30.21 -2.99
N VAL A 79 6.88 -30.51 -2.24
CA VAL A 79 6.40 -29.72 -1.10
C VAL A 79 6.44 -30.52 0.19
N THR A 80 6.53 -29.82 1.32
CA THR A 80 6.41 -30.44 2.65
C THR A 80 4.94 -30.48 3.07
N LEU A 81 4.42 -31.70 3.25
CA LEU A 81 3.05 -31.92 3.73
C LEU A 81 3.00 -31.95 5.26
N ASN A 82 2.19 -31.08 5.86
CA ASN A 82 1.79 -31.15 7.25
C ASN A 82 0.55 -32.03 7.38
N GLY A 83 0.51 -32.91 8.39
CA GLY A 83 -0.65 -33.80 8.60
C GLY A 83 -0.83 -34.85 7.50
N ALA A 84 0.24 -35.23 6.79
CA ALA A 84 0.21 -36.19 5.68
C ALA A 84 -0.39 -37.56 6.06
N ASN A 85 -0.40 -37.93 7.34
CA ASN A 85 -0.98 -39.16 7.87
C ASN A 85 -2.38 -38.97 8.47
N THR A 86 -3.05 -37.85 8.21
CA THR A 86 -4.37 -37.52 8.74
C THR A 86 -5.37 -37.30 7.61
N ALA A 87 -6.66 -37.17 7.95
CA ALA A 87 -7.71 -36.88 6.97
C ALA A 87 -7.49 -35.53 6.26
N VAL A 88 -6.80 -34.58 6.88
CA VAL A 88 -6.53 -33.26 6.31
C VAL A 88 -5.03 -33.01 6.28
N ALA A 89 -4.46 -32.92 5.08
CA ALA A 89 -3.07 -32.53 4.90
C ALA A 89 -3.00 -31.09 4.36
N THR A 90 -1.97 -30.35 4.73
CA THR A 90 -1.75 -29.00 4.22
C THR A 90 -0.32 -28.80 3.74
N PHE A 91 -0.14 -27.88 2.80
CA PHE A 91 1.17 -27.42 2.35
C PHE A 91 1.08 -26.00 1.82
N ILE A 92 2.22 -25.33 1.69
CA ILE A 92 2.31 -24.03 1.03
C ILE A 92 2.56 -24.23 -0.45
N PHE A 93 1.69 -23.67 -1.31
CA PHE A 93 1.88 -23.73 -2.75
C PHE A 93 3.18 -23.00 -3.13
N PRO A 94 4.10 -23.65 -3.84
CA PRO A 94 5.42 -23.07 -4.06
C PRO A 94 5.38 -21.88 -5.03
N PHE A 95 6.28 -20.93 -4.81
CA PHE A 95 6.59 -19.87 -5.77
C PHE A 95 8.04 -19.99 -6.21
N VAL A 96 8.26 -20.17 -7.52
CA VAL A 96 9.60 -20.18 -8.11
C VAL A 96 9.65 -19.11 -9.22
N PRO A 97 10.34 -17.98 -9.00
CA PRO A 97 10.40 -16.90 -9.98
C PRO A 97 10.86 -17.39 -11.36
N GLY A 98 10.07 -17.09 -12.40
CA GLY A 98 10.41 -17.39 -13.79
C GLY A 98 10.21 -18.86 -14.20
N VAL A 99 9.59 -19.68 -13.35
CA VAL A 99 9.24 -21.07 -13.66
C VAL A 99 7.72 -21.20 -13.58
N ALA A 100 7.07 -21.38 -14.73
CA ALA A 100 5.66 -21.74 -14.76
C ALA A 100 5.49 -23.12 -14.07
N LEU A 101 4.58 -23.21 -13.10
CA LEU A 101 4.33 -24.44 -12.35
C LEU A 101 2.99 -25.05 -12.78
N PRO A 102 2.99 -25.97 -13.77
CA PRO A 102 1.72 -26.32 -14.40
C PRO A 102 0.81 -27.14 -13.48
N VAL A 103 1.34 -28.14 -12.74
CA VAL A 103 0.52 -29.05 -11.92
C VAL A 103 1.34 -29.77 -10.84
N LEU A 104 0.84 -29.80 -9.59
CA LEU A 104 1.24 -30.75 -8.55
C LEU A 104 0.19 -31.86 -8.44
N THR A 105 0.61 -33.11 -8.31
CA THR A 105 -0.33 -34.24 -8.15
C THR A 105 -0.13 -34.90 -6.80
N PHE A 106 -1.23 -35.17 -6.09
CA PHE A 106 -1.22 -35.88 -4.81
C PHE A 106 -2.11 -37.11 -4.87
N GLU A 107 -1.72 -38.16 -4.16
CA GLU A 107 -2.49 -39.38 -3.94
C GLU A 107 -2.81 -39.52 -2.46
N LEU A 108 -4.09 -39.72 -2.16
CA LEU A 108 -4.58 -40.18 -0.87
C LEU A 108 -4.66 -41.70 -0.93
N THR A 109 -4.00 -42.38 0.00
CA THR A 109 -4.21 -43.79 0.31
C THR A 109 -4.96 -43.92 1.62
N VAL A 110 -6.08 -44.65 1.64
CA VAL A 110 -6.76 -45.07 2.86
C VAL A 110 -6.60 -46.56 3.08
N THR A 111 -6.32 -46.96 4.32
CA THR A 111 -6.14 -48.37 4.70
C THR A 111 -7.14 -48.72 5.79
N ASP A 112 -7.90 -49.80 5.63
CA ASP A 112 -8.84 -50.26 6.67
C ASP A 112 -8.17 -51.18 7.71
N SER A 113 -8.92 -51.53 8.75
CA SER A 113 -8.47 -52.45 9.82
C SER A 113 -8.09 -53.86 9.35
N LEU A 114 -8.45 -54.26 8.12
CA LEU A 114 -8.08 -55.53 7.50
C LEU A 114 -6.85 -55.42 6.59
N GLY A 115 -6.25 -54.22 6.48
CA GLY A 115 -5.09 -53.95 5.63
C GLY A 115 -5.44 -53.77 4.15
N ARG A 116 -6.73 -53.65 3.79
CA ARG A 116 -7.14 -53.34 2.42
C ARG A 116 -6.92 -51.86 2.16
N THR A 117 -6.50 -51.51 0.96
CA THR A 117 -6.20 -50.12 0.58
C THR A 117 -7.08 -49.64 -0.57
N ALA A 118 -7.41 -48.35 -0.55
CA ALA A 118 -7.96 -47.64 -1.71
C ALA A 118 -7.20 -46.34 -1.92
N THR A 119 -7.11 -45.88 -3.17
CA THR A 119 -6.43 -44.64 -3.51
C THR A 119 -7.34 -43.71 -4.32
N ASP A 120 -7.08 -42.41 -4.18
CA ASP A 120 -7.69 -41.35 -4.99
C ASP A 120 -6.67 -40.22 -5.20
N THR A 121 -6.80 -39.47 -6.29
CA THR A 121 -5.83 -38.45 -6.68
C THR A 121 -6.46 -37.08 -6.82
N ILE A 122 -5.67 -36.06 -6.52
CA ILE A 122 -6.06 -34.66 -6.66
C ILE A 122 -4.93 -33.87 -7.32
N LEU A 123 -5.31 -32.98 -8.24
CA LEU A 123 -4.40 -32.05 -8.91
C LEU A 123 -4.42 -30.70 -8.19
N VAL A 124 -3.28 -30.03 -8.12
CA VAL A 124 -3.18 -28.64 -7.68
C VAL A 124 -2.50 -27.83 -8.78
N THR A 125 -3.23 -26.91 -9.40
CA THR A 125 -2.76 -26.12 -10.55
C THR A 125 -2.56 -24.66 -10.15
N GLU A 126 -1.53 -24.01 -10.69
CA GLU A 126 -1.29 -22.59 -10.48
C GLU A 126 -2.46 -21.74 -11.00
N GLN A 127 -2.86 -20.75 -10.22
CA GLN A 127 -3.85 -19.76 -10.62
C GLN A 127 -3.32 -18.93 -11.81
N GLN A 128 -4.06 -18.92 -12.92
CA GLN A 128 -3.79 -18.05 -14.05
C GLN A 128 -4.67 -16.82 -13.94
N LEU A 129 -4.06 -15.64 -13.91
CA LEU A 129 -4.79 -14.37 -13.83
C LEU A 129 -5.06 -13.84 -15.24
N PRO A 130 -6.27 -13.30 -15.50
CA PRO A 130 -6.48 -12.50 -16.70
C PRO A 130 -5.60 -11.25 -16.66
N ALA A 131 -5.37 -10.63 -17.81
CA ALA A 131 -4.72 -9.34 -17.84
C ALA A 131 -5.53 -8.30 -17.06
N ALA A 132 -4.84 -7.42 -16.33
CA ALA A 132 -5.49 -6.33 -15.61
C ALA A 132 -6.33 -5.47 -16.56
N PRO A 133 -7.52 -5.00 -16.13
CA PRO A 133 -8.30 -4.08 -16.94
C PRO A 133 -7.62 -2.71 -17.09
N ALA A 134 -8.14 -1.89 -18.01
CA ALA A 134 -7.72 -0.48 -18.14
C ALA A 134 -7.99 0.30 -16.84
N LEU A 135 -7.17 1.33 -16.55
CA LEU A 135 -7.33 2.13 -15.32
C LEU A 135 -8.67 2.85 -15.24
N SER A 136 -9.27 3.17 -16.39
CA SER A 136 -10.55 3.87 -16.49
C SER A 136 -11.73 3.11 -15.84
N VAL A 137 -11.55 1.85 -15.43
CA VAL A 137 -12.57 1.10 -14.66
C VAL A 137 -12.56 1.42 -13.17
N ILE A 138 -11.55 2.14 -12.68
CA ILE A 138 -11.42 2.53 -11.28
C ILE A 138 -11.71 4.02 -11.13
N ASP A 139 -12.72 4.32 -10.30
CA ASP A 139 -13.06 5.68 -9.92
C ASP A 139 -11.92 6.32 -9.12
N VAL A 140 -11.66 7.59 -9.39
CA VAL A 140 -10.69 8.38 -8.61
C VAL A 140 -11.22 8.54 -7.17
N PRO A 141 -10.48 8.08 -6.14
CA PRO A 141 -10.93 8.19 -4.76
C PRO A 141 -11.16 9.64 -4.32
N GLU A 142 -12.28 9.90 -3.64
CA GLU A 142 -12.65 11.23 -3.15
C GLU A 142 -13.14 11.15 -1.69
N PRO A 143 -12.76 12.12 -0.82
CA PRO A 143 -13.28 12.15 0.54
C PRO A 143 -14.80 12.30 0.56
N PRO A 144 -15.54 11.41 1.27
CA PRO A 144 -17.01 11.46 1.31
C PRO A 144 -17.53 12.74 1.98
N ASN A 145 -16.74 13.35 2.87
CA ASN A 145 -17.07 14.60 3.56
C ASN A 145 -16.38 15.83 2.95
N LEU A 146 -15.85 15.77 1.72
CA LEU A 146 -15.09 16.87 1.11
C LEU A 146 -15.85 18.20 1.13
N ALA A 147 -17.17 18.18 0.87
CA ALA A 147 -18.03 19.36 0.87
C ALA A 147 -18.12 20.09 2.23
N THR A 148 -17.66 19.46 3.31
CA THR A 148 -17.54 20.10 4.64
C THR A 148 -16.40 21.12 4.70
N TYR A 149 -15.44 21.03 3.78
CA TYR A 149 -14.21 21.83 3.76
C TYR A 149 -14.05 22.61 2.46
N VAL A 150 -14.37 21.99 1.32
CA VAL A 150 -14.21 22.56 -0.02
C VAL A 150 -15.57 22.91 -0.60
N ARG A 151 -15.81 24.20 -0.82
CA ARG A 151 -17.05 24.72 -1.42
C ARG A 151 -16.97 24.88 -2.92
N ASN A 152 -15.76 24.99 -3.48
CA ASN A 152 -15.52 25.14 -4.92
C ASN A 152 -14.29 24.32 -5.34
N LYS A 153 -14.55 23.07 -5.75
CA LYS A 153 -13.51 22.10 -6.14
C LYS A 153 -12.65 22.59 -7.33
N PRO A 154 -13.22 23.15 -8.43
CA PRO A 154 -12.40 23.73 -9.50
C PRO A 154 -11.39 24.80 -9.03
N VAL A 155 -11.79 25.70 -8.13
CA VAL A 155 -10.87 26.73 -7.60
C VAL A 155 -9.83 26.12 -6.66
N ALA A 156 -10.19 25.09 -5.90
CA ALA A 156 -9.22 24.34 -5.09
C ALA A 156 -8.16 23.63 -5.96
N ILE A 157 -8.55 23.09 -7.13
CA ILE A 157 -7.63 22.51 -8.12
C ILE A 157 -6.70 23.60 -8.70
N GLN A 158 -7.22 24.79 -9.02
CA GLN A 158 -6.40 25.92 -9.46
C GLN A 158 -5.39 26.32 -8.39
N LEU A 159 -5.81 26.43 -7.13
CA LEU A 159 -4.91 26.68 -6.01
C LEU A 159 -3.83 25.59 -5.89
N GLY A 160 -4.23 24.31 -5.97
CA GLY A 160 -3.32 23.17 -5.87
C GLY A 160 -2.27 23.18 -6.96
N LYS A 161 -2.68 23.37 -8.21
CA LYS A 161 -1.75 23.48 -9.34
C LYS A 161 -0.83 24.69 -9.19
N ALA A 162 -1.35 25.85 -8.79
CA ALA A 162 -0.52 27.02 -8.56
C ALA A 162 0.54 26.74 -7.46
N LEU A 163 0.16 26.13 -6.33
CA LEU A 163 1.10 25.82 -5.25
C LEU A 163 2.13 24.75 -5.64
N PHE A 164 1.71 23.71 -6.36
CA PHE A 164 2.60 22.62 -6.78
C PHE A 164 3.77 23.11 -7.63
N TRP A 165 3.50 24.09 -8.49
CA TRP A 165 4.47 24.62 -9.44
C TRP A 165 5.22 25.86 -8.93
N ASP A 166 4.80 26.52 -7.85
CA ASP A 166 5.41 27.79 -7.42
C ASP A 166 6.72 27.62 -6.66
N MET A 167 7.83 28.08 -7.26
CA MET A 167 9.17 28.08 -6.66
C MET A 167 9.28 28.97 -5.43
N GLN A 168 8.35 29.94 -5.28
CA GLN A 168 8.29 30.83 -4.12
C GLN A 168 7.84 30.09 -2.84
N LEU A 169 7.30 28.88 -2.96
CA LEU A 169 6.90 28.05 -1.83
C LEU A 169 8.13 27.60 -1.00
N GLY A 170 9.24 27.29 -1.65
CA GLY A 170 10.50 26.96 -0.98
C GLY A 170 11.10 28.16 -0.24
N SER A 171 11.87 27.90 0.83
CA SER A 171 12.57 28.98 1.55
C SER A 171 13.60 29.69 0.68
N ASP A 172 14.18 28.99 -0.29
CA ASP A 172 15.22 29.48 -1.19
C ASP A 172 14.69 30.21 -2.44
N GLY A 173 13.37 30.27 -2.63
CA GLY A 173 12.72 30.89 -3.78
C GLY A 173 12.94 30.18 -5.12
N VAL A 174 13.47 28.95 -5.12
CA VAL A 174 13.71 28.15 -6.32
C VAL A 174 13.21 26.70 -6.21
N THR A 175 12.80 26.26 -5.01
CA THR A 175 12.30 24.91 -4.77
C THR A 175 10.77 24.87 -4.72
N ALA A 176 10.15 24.17 -5.66
CA ALA A 176 8.72 23.84 -5.70
C ALA A 176 8.52 22.31 -5.57
N CYS A 177 7.27 21.84 -5.43
CA CYS A 177 6.98 20.41 -5.57
C CYS A 177 7.43 19.90 -6.95
N ALA A 178 7.15 20.68 -7.99
CA ALA A 178 7.56 20.40 -9.36
C ALA A 178 9.09 20.37 -9.57
N SER A 179 9.92 20.96 -8.68
CA SER A 179 11.38 20.85 -8.79
C SER A 179 11.88 19.41 -8.60
N CYS A 180 11.11 18.61 -7.85
CA CYS A 180 11.38 17.21 -7.54
C CYS A 180 10.45 16.24 -8.30
N HIS A 181 9.31 16.75 -8.80
CA HIS A 181 8.27 15.96 -9.44
C HIS A 181 7.91 16.53 -10.84
N TYR A 182 8.90 16.65 -11.72
CA TYR A 182 8.77 17.31 -13.02
C TYR A 182 8.45 16.32 -14.15
N ALA A 183 9.43 15.48 -14.52
CA ALA A 183 9.33 14.57 -15.64
C ALA A 183 8.56 13.31 -15.21
N ALA A 184 7.34 13.16 -15.72
CA ALA A 184 6.38 12.14 -15.29
C ALA A 184 6.20 12.09 -13.75
N GLY A 185 6.31 13.25 -13.10
CA GLY A 185 6.18 13.36 -11.67
C GLY A 185 7.39 12.86 -10.86
N THR A 186 8.56 12.69 -11.48
CA THR A 186 9.79 12.23 -10.81
C THR A 186 10.94 13.23 -10.95
N ASP A 187 12.00 13.02 -10.16
CA ASP A 187 13.22 13.82 -10.21
C ASP A 187 14.16 13.28 -11.29
N ASN A 188 14.31 14.03 -12.38
CA ASN A 188 15.19 13.68 -13.50
C ASN A 188 16.55 14.39 -13.43
N ARG A 189 16.84 15.09 -12.34
CA ARG A 189 18.14 15.75 -12.15
C ARG A 189 19.17 14.68 -11.85
N VAL A 190 20.39 14.86 -12.36
CA VAL A 190 21.50 13.90 -12.17
C VAL A 190 22.62 14.46 -11.30
N THR A 191 22.61 15.77 -11.06
CA THR A 191 23.57 16.46 -10.19
C THR A 191 23.01 16.62 -8.78
N ASN A 192 23.87 16.41 -7.78
CA ASN A 192 23.55 16.50 -6.36
C ASN A 192 22.42 15.56 -5.93
N GLN A 193 22.45 14.30 -6.36
CA GLN A 193 21.38 13.32 -6.07
C GLN A 193 21.79 12.22 -5.08
N ILE A 194 22.99 12.29 -4.51
CA ILE A 194 23.47 11.26 -3.59
C ILE A 194 23.31 11.71 -2.15
N ASN A 195 22.72 10.84 -1.34
CA ASN A 195 22.78 10.83 0.10
C ASN A 195 23.78 9.75 0.53
N PRO A 196 24.66 10.00 1.52
CA PRO A 196 25.75 9.08 1.90
C PRO A 196 25.27 7.86 2.71
N GLY A 197 23.96 7.64 2.80
CA GLY A 197 23.41 6.46 3.43
C GLY A 197 23.63 6.38 4.95
N PRO A 198 23.33 5.21 5.54
CA PRO A 198 23.41 4.96 6.97
C PRO A 198 24.80 5.16 7.59
N ASN A 199 25.89 4.91 6.85
CA ASN A 199 27.25 5.06 7.38
C ASN A 199 27.74 6.53 7.37
N GLY A 200 27.06 7.42 6.65
CA GLY A 200 27.39 8.85 6.56
C GLY A 200 28.60 9.18 5.69
N VAL A 201 29.06 8.25 4.83
CA VAL A 201 30.20 8.38 3.93
C VAL A 201 29.74 8.21 2.48
N PHE A 202 30.12 9.15 1.62
CA PHE A 202 29.84 9.05 0.18
C PHE A 202 30.75 7.99 -0.47
N ASP A 203 30.16 6.90 -0.94
CA ASP A 203 30.85 5.82 -1.64
C ASP A 203 31.02 6.08 -3.15
N THR A 204 30.11 6.87 -3.74
CA THR A 204 30.03 7.13 -5.18
C THR A 204 30.54 8.51 -5.56
N VAL A 205 29.64 9.41 -5.97
CA VAL A 205 29.92 10.83 -6.17
C VAL A 205 29.58 11.57 -4.87
N GLY A 206 30.47 12.46 -4.45
CA GLY A 206 30.23 13.29 -3.27
C GLY A 206 29.16 14.36 -3.50
N PRO A 207 28.96 15.25 -2.51
CA PRO A 207 28.05 16.40 -2.63
C PRO A 207 28.34 17.22 -3.91
N ASN A 208 27.28 17.69 -4.57
CA ASN A 208 27.33 18.37 -5.87
C ASN A 208 27.90 17.53 -7.04
N GLY A 209 28.10 16.23 -6.85
CA GLY A 209 28.53 15.31 -7.90
C GLY A 209 27.42 14.99 -8.90
N THR A 210 27.81 14.53 -10.09
CA THR A 210 26.89 14.14 -11.18
C THR A 210 26.90 12.64 -11.38
N LEU A 211 25.72 12.01 -11.28
CA LEU A 211 25.51 10.60 -11.57
C LEU A 211 25.71 10.29 -13.06
N SER A 212 26.15 9.06 -13.32
CA SER A 212 26.26 8.50 -14.67
C SER A 212 25.86 7.03 -14.66
N PRO A 213 25.63 6.38 -15.81
CA PRO A 213 25.38 4.94 -15.86
C PRO A 213 26.47 4.09 -15.16
N ALA A 214 27.72 4.56 -15.15
CA ALA A 214 28.84 3.89 -14.47
C ALA A 214 28.77 3.97 -12.93
N SER A 215 27.95 4.87 -12.39
CA SER A 215 27.66 4.94 -10.95
C SER A 215 26.85 3.73 -10.48
N PHE A 216 26.20 3.00 -11.38
CA PHE A 216 25.31 1.89 -11.05
C PHE A 216 25.91 0.51 -11.43
N PRO A 217 25.39 -0.59 -10.85
CA PRO A 217 24.47 -0.63 -9.71
C PRO A 217 25.23 -0.41 -8.39
N PHE A 218 24.54 0.10 -7.37
CA PHE A 218 25.11 0.25 -6.03
C PHE A 218 25.31 -1.09 -5.34
N HIS A 219 24.45 -2.06 -5.63
CA HIS A 219 24.60 -3.46 -5.23
C HIS A 219 24.83 -4.31 -6.48
N LEU A 220 26.05 -4.86 -6.61
CA LEU A 220 26.48 -5.69 -7.73
C LEU A 220 26.78 -7.09 -7.23
N VAL A 221 26.16 -8.10 -7.85
CA VAL A 221 26.39 -9.52 -7.57
C VAL A 221 26.94 -10.23 -8.81
N ASP A 222 27.68 -11.31 -8.60
CA ASP A 222 28.07 -12.25 -9.64
C ASP A 222 26.79 -12.93 -10.19
N PRO A 223 26.59 -13.00 -11.52
CA PRO A 223 25.47 -13.73 -12.13
C PRO A 223 25.47 -15.26 -11.86
N ALA A 224 26.51 -15.81 -11.23
CA ALA A 224 26.54 -17.23 -10.81
C ALA A 224 25.46 -17.56 -9.75
N VAL A 225 25.11 -18.85 -9.65
CA VAL A 225 24.05 -19.41 -8.77
C VAL A 225 24.24 -19.10 -7.27
N THR A 226 25.46 -18.78 -6.84
CA THR A 226 25.77 -18.39 -5.46
C THR A 226 25.62 -16.89 -5.20
N SER A 227 25.49 -16.08 -6.26
CA SER A 227 25.32 -14.61 -6.25
C SER A 227 26.24 -13.88 -5.28
N GLN A 228 27.55 -14.16 -5.34
CA GLN A 228 28.53 -13.45 -4.51
C GLN A 228 28.43 -11.94 -4.75
N VAL A 229 28.35 -11.16 -3.66
CA VAL A 229 28.38 -9.69 -3.73
C VAL A 229 29.77 -9.22 -4.15
N LEU A 230 29.85 -8.55 -5.31
CA LEU A 230 31.07 -7.98 -5.87
C LEU A 230 31.30 -6.54 -5.39
N ARG A 231 30.21 -5.80 -5.16
CA ARG A 231 30.21 -4.42 -4.66
C ARG A 231 28.89 -4.12 -3.98
N SER A 232 28.94 -3.39 -2.86
CA SER A 232 27.74 -2.89 -2.20
C SER A 232 28.05 -1.54 -1.57
N TRP A 233 27.45 -0.49 -2.11
CA TRP A 233 27.51 0.88 -1.59
C TRP A 233 26.20 1.22 -0.90
N ASP A 234 26.25 1.88 0.25
CA ASP A 234 25.06 2.29 1.01
C ASP A 234 24.53 3.68 0.66
N ASP A 235 25.22 4.39 -0.23
CA ASP A 235 24.72 5.57 -0.92
C ASP A 235 23.29 5.37 -1.43
N ILE A 236 22.49 6.42 -1.32
CA ILE A 236 21.09 6.44 -1.75
C ILE A 236 20.93 7.50 -2.83
N VAL A 237 20.32 7.13 -3.96
CA VAL A 237 19.82 8.11 -4.93
C VAL A 237 18.57 8.74 -4.33
N GLY A 238 18.72 9.95 -3.82
CA GLY A 238 17.66 10.78 -3.29
C GLY A 238 17.26 11.87 -4.26
N THR A 239 16.79 12.97 -3.68
CA THR A 239 16.38 14.18 -4.37
C THR A 239 16.97 15.38 -3.67
N GLN A 240 17.60 16.28 -4.42
CA GLN A 240 18.12 17.52 -3.86
C GLN A 240 16.99 18.46 -3.43
N GLY A 241 17.08 18.93 -2.18
CA GLY A 241 16.25 19.97 -1.62
C GLY A 241 17.04 21.25 -1.36
N VAL A 242 16.78 21.96 -0.27
CA VAL A 242 17.42 23.25 0.05
C VAL A 242 18.82 23.09 0.63
N GLN A 243 19.63 24.15 0.51
CA GLN A 243 20.86 24.27 1.31
C GLN A 243 20.49 24.44 2.79
N ARG A 244 21.31 23.87 3.68
CA ARG A 244 21.08 23.94 5.12
C ARG A 244 21.17 25.38 5.63
N ALA A 245 20.12 25.83 6.31
CA ALA A 245 20.06 27.05 7.10
C ALA A 245 18.92 26.96 8.14
N ASP A 246 18.96 27.85 9.12
CA ASP A 246 17.83 28.09 10.04
C ASP A 246 16.94 29.21 9.49
N PHE A 247 15.65 29.13 9.78
CA PHE A 247 14.66 30.11 9.36
C PHE A 247 14.80 31.41 10.18
N GLY A 248 15.09 32.52 9.49
CA GLY A 248 15.28 33.86 10.07
C GLY A 248 14.03 34.75 10.04
N GLY A 249 12.94 34.32 9.39
CA GLY A 249 11.69 35.08 9.28
C GLY A 249 11.15 35.18 7.85
N ILE A 250 10.02 35.87 7.68
CA ILE A 250 9.48 36.18 6.35
C ILE A 250 9.96 37.55 5.92
N ASN A 251 10.53 37.63 4.72
CA ASN A 251 10.84 38.88 4.03
C ASN A 251 9.58 39.34 3.27
N PRO A 252 8.89 40.43 3.69
CA PRO A 252 7.62 40.81 3.10
C PRO A 252 7.73 41.08 1.60
N GLY A 253 6.85 40.44 0.81
CA GLY A 253 6.81 40.59 -0.66
C GLY A 253 8.00 39.99 -1.40
N GLN A 254 8.84 39.18 -0.73
CA GLN A 254 9.99 38.51 -1.35
C GLN A 254 9.76 37.00 -1.47
N PRO A 255 10.28 36.36 -2.54
CA PRO A 255 10.15 34.93 -2.76
C PRO A 255 11.10 34.09 -1.88
N VAL A 256 12.11 34.70 -1.26
CA VAL A 256 13.10 34.05 -0.40
C VAL A 256 12.82 34.41 1.05
N ASP A 257 12.82 33.41 1.94
CA ASP A 257 12.69 33.62 3.38
C ASP A 257 13.94 34.36 3.92
N GLY A 258 13.93 34.82 5.16
CA GLY A 258 15.15 35.26 5.84
C GLY A 258 15.99 34.04 6.22
N ASP A 259 17.29 34.01 5.87
CA ASP A 259 18.20 32.92 6.23
C ASP A 259 19.07 33.25 7.44
N LEU A 260 19.37 32.20 8.20
CA LEU A 260 20.45 32.16 9.16
C LEU A 260 21.35 30.97 8.74
N PRO A 261 22.40 31.18 7.92
CA PRO A 261 23.22 30.09 7.39
C PRO A 261 23.84 29.24 8.49
N VAL A 262 23.73 27.91 8.34
CA VAL A 262 24.32 26.91 9.25
C VAL A 262 25.23 26.00 8.45
N ALA A 263 26.48 25.84 8.88
CA ALA A 263 27.42 24.95 8.21
C ALA A 263 26.86 23.51 8.15
N ASP A 264 26.89 22.93 6.95
CA ASP A 264 26.49 21.54 6.75
C ASP A 264 27.72 20.62 6.85
N PRO A 265 27.75 19.64 7.78
CA PRO A 265 28.87 18.71 7.92
C PRO A 265 28.86 17.57 6.90
N VAL A 266 27.76 17.39 6.16
CA VAL A 266 27.58 16.30 5.19
C VAL A 266 27.56 16.85 3.78
N PHE A 267 26.69 17.82 3.52
CA PHE A 267 26.47 18.37 2.19
C PHE A 267 27.25 19.66 2.01
N HIS A 268 28.57 19.54 1.83
CA HIS A 268 29.45 20.67 1.58
C HIS A 268 30.62 20.33 0.65
N VAL A 269 31.17 21.35 0.00
CA VAL A 269 32.43 21.27 -0.77
C VAL A 269 33.30 22.45 -0.38
N ASN A 270 34.53 22.18 0.09
CA ASN A 270 35.49 23.21 0.52
C ASN A 270 34.92 24.21 1.55
N GLY A 271 34.08 23.73 2.48
CA GLY A 271 33.43 24.54 3.50
C GLY A 271 32.22 25.36 3.03
N VAL A 272 31.79 25.20 1.78
CA VAL A 272 30.57 25.82 1.23
C VAL A 272 29.46 24.79 1.17
N ASN A 273 28.30 25.09 1.76
CA ASN A 273 27.14 24.21 1.72
C ASN A 273 26.69 23.93 0.28
N THR A 274 26.45 22.67 -0.02
CA THR A 274 25.71 22.23 -1.20
C THR A 274 24.26 21.98 -0.80
N ARG A 275 23.41 21.61 -1.78
CA ARG A 275 22.02 21.24 -1.48
C ARG A 275 21.99 19.91 -0.70
N GLN A 276 21.12 19.82 0.30
CA GLN A 276 20.89 18.57 1.02
C GLN A 276 20.15 17.59 0.11
N VAL A 277 20.34 16.28 0.33
CA VAL A 277 19.71 15.22 -0.45
C VAL A 277 18.90 14.30 0.45
N THR A 278 17.65 14.02 0.08
CA THR A 278 16.77 13.10 0.82
C THR A 278 17.34 11.69 0.89
N ALA A 279 17.00 10.94 1.94
CA ALA A 279 17.42 9.54 2.10
C ALA A 279 16.55 8.54 1.31
N ARG A 280 15.68 9.01 0.41
CA ARG A 280 14.86 8.18 -0.49
C ARG A 280 14.57 8.95 -1.77
N ASN A 281 14.48 8.23 -2.88
CA ASN A 281 14.10 8.77 -4.19
C ASN A 281 12.66 9.32 -4.19
N ALA A 282 12.42 10.42 -4.91
CA ALA A 282 11.10 10.99 -5.12
C ALA A 282 10.26 10.12 -6.11
N PRO A 283 9.16 9.48 -5.67
CA PRO A 283 8.34 8.66 -6.55
C PRO A 283 7.48 9.54 -7.49
N SER A 284 6.91 8.92 -8.52
CA SER A 284 5.95 9.59 -9.41
C SER A 284 4.70 10.05 -8.65
N VAL A 285 4.25 11.27 -8.93
CA VAL A 285 2.94 11.79 -8.47
C VAL A 285 1.77 11.38 -9.38
N ILE A 286 2.05 10.87 -10.58
CA ILE A 286 1.01 10.42 -11.52
C ILE A 286 0.36 9.14 -10.97
N ASN A 287 -0.97 9.10 -10.97
CA ASN A 287 -1.81 8.06 -10.36
C ASN A 287 -1.64 7.92 -8.83
N ALA A 288 -0.92 8.81 -8.15
CA ALA A 288 -0.65 8.67 -6.71
C ALA A 288 -1.91 8.81 -5.84
N ILE A 289 -3.00 9.35 -6.39
CA ILE A 289 -4.32 9.45 -5.73
C ILE A 289 -4.91 8.08 -5.40
N TYR A 290 -4.56 7.04 -6.16
CA TYR A 290 -5.04 5.68 -5.89
C TYR A 290 -4.33 5.04 -4.69
N ASN A 291 -3.19 5.58 -4.22
CA ASN A 291 -2.47 5.00 -3.09
C ASN A 291 -3.28 5.12 -1.79
N LEU A 292 -3.41 4.01 -1.06
CA LEU A 292 -4.04 4.02 0.25
C LEU A 292 -3.23 4.85 1.25
N ARG A 293 -1.91 4.66 1.29
CA ARG A 293 -0.97 5.44 2.11
C ARG A 293 0.16 5.96 1.24
N ASN A 294 0.64 7.16 1.54
CA ASN A 294 1.71 7.80 0.76
C ASN A 294 3.04 7.84 1.53
N PHE A 295 4.11 8.22 0.82
CA PHE A 295 5.52 7.89 1.10
C PHE A 295 5.85 6.40 0.97
N TRP A 296 7.14 6.10 0.84
CA TRP A 296 7.64 4.72 0.73
C TRP A 296 7.38 3.86 1.97
N ASP A 297 7.33 4.46 3.16
CA ASP A 297 7.05 3.77 4.43
C ASP A 297 5.56 3.83 4.84
N GLY A 298 4.70 4.45 4.03
CA GLY A 298 3.28 4.60 4.32
C GLY A 298 2.97 5.53 5.50
N ARG A 299 3.90 6.41 5.91
CA ARG A 299 3.65 7.30 7.06
C ARG A 299 2.57 8.35 6.80
N ALA A 300 2.35 8.75 5.55
CA ALA A 300 1.26 9.65 5.19
C ALA A 300 -0.06 8.87 5.27
N ASN A 301 -0.82 9.19 6.30
CA ASN A 301 -2.02 8.49 6.70
C ASN A 301 -3.14 8.72 5.68
N PHE A 302 -3.93 7.68 5.43
CA PHE A 302 -5.13 7.72 4.62
C PHE A 302 -6.18 8.73 5.12
N VAL A 303 -6.22 9.00 6.43
CA VAL A 303 -7.07 10.01 7.05
C VAL A 303 -6.25 11.28 7.32
N PHE A 304 -6.55 12.36 6.61
CA PHE A 304 -5.92 13.65 6.85
C PHE A 304 -6.58 14.37 8.03
N ASN A 305 -5.75 14.90 8.93
CA ASN A 305 -6.17 15.60 10.16
C ASN A 305 -6.10 17.14 10.03
N GLY A 306 -5.76 17.65 8.84
CA GLY A 306 -5.63 19.09 8.57
C GLY A 306 -4.26 19.71 8.87
N VAL A 307 -3.36 19.00 9.56
CA VAL A 307 -2.13 19.59 10.13
C VAL A 307 -0.88 18.79 9.81
N THR A 308 -0.90 17.47 9.99
CA THR A 308 0.29 16.62 9.92
C THR A 308 0.08 15.39 9.04
N PRO A 309 1.16 14.75 8.54
CA PRO A 309 1.04 13.54 7.74
C PRO A 309 0.48 12.33 8.47
N PHE A 310 0.44 12.35 9.81
CA PHE A 310 0.24 11.14 10.61
C PHE A 310 -1.24 10.81 10.89
N GLY A 311 -2.16 11.67 10.48
CA GLY A 311 -3.60 11.44 10.64
C GLY A 311 -3.99 11.27 12.12
N ASN A 312 -4.76 10.23 12.42
CA ASN A 312 -5.25 9.96 13.78
C ASN A 312 -4.15 9.64 14.82
N ARG A 313 -2.93 9.30 14.37
CA ARG A 313 -1.79 9.05 15.27
C ARG A 313 -1.30 10.32 15.95
N ASP A 314 -1.51 11.47 15.31
CA ASP A 314 -1.33 12.76 15.96
C ASP A 314 -2.57 13.10 16.80
N ALA A 315 -2.49 12.78 18.10
CA ALA A 315 -3.54 13.07 19.06
C ALA A 315 -3.77 14.59 19.26
N GLY A 316 -2.76 15.41 18.96
CA GLY A 316 -2.72 16.85 19.18
C GLY A 316 -3.18 17.69 17.98
N ALA A 317 -3.22 17.13 16.78
CA ALA A 317 -3.64 17.86 15.57
C ALA A 317 -5.05 18.47 15.71
N ARG A 318 -5.13 19.80 15.59
CA ARG A 318 -6.37 20.57 15.62
C ARG A 318 -6.33 21.67 14.56
N ILE A 319 -7.47 21.93 13.94
CA ILE A 319 -7.70 23.14 13.15
C ILE A 319 -8.56 24.11 13.96
N TRP A 320 -8.60 25.37 13.56
CA TRP A 320 -9.47 26.38 14.17
C TRP A 320 -10.71 26.60 13.32
N ALA A 321 -11.87 26.74 13.94
CA ALA A 321 -13.11 26.97 13.22
C ALA A 321 -13.98 28.01 13.94
N VAL A 322 -14.65 28.83 13.14
CA VAL A 322 -15.69 29.76 13.58
C VAL A 322 -16.93 28.95 13.95
N GLN A 323 -17.37 29.12 15.20
CA GLN A 323 -18.56 28.50 15.75
C GLN A 323 -19.81 29.31 15.41
N PRO A 324 -21.04 28.75 15.57
CA PRO A 324 -22.28 29.47 15.30
C PRO A 324 -22.43 30.80 16.08
N ASP A 325 -21.81 30.91 17.25
CA ASP A 325 -21.79 32.12 18.09
C ASP A 325 -20.67 33.11 17.71
N GLN A 326 -19.97 32.88 16.59
CA GLN A 326 -18.83 33.65 16.10
C GLN A 326 -17.54 33.52 16.93
N SER A 327 -17.51 32.66 17.95
CA SER A 327 -16.27 32.34 18.67
C SER A 327 -15.35 31.45 17.82
N LEU A 328 -14.05 31.46 18.14
CA LEU A 328 -13.09 30.51 17.56
C LEU A 328 -12.86 29.36 18.52
N ALA A 329 -12.98 28.14 18.01
CA ALA A 329 -12.68 26.93 18.77
C ALA A 329 -11.81 25.97 17.95
N GLN A 330 -11.06 25.13 18.65
CA GLN A 330 -10.29 24.05 18.04
C GLN A 330 -11.17 22.84 17.76
N GLU A 331 -11.07 22.27 16.57
CA GLU A 331 -11.77 21.06 16.15
C GLU A 331 -10.76 19.97 15.76
N ARG A 332 -11.08 18.71 16.07
CA ARG A 332 -10.46 17.56 15.41
C ARG A 332 -11.23 17.29 14.13
N ILE A 333 -10.51 17.15 13.03
CA ILE A 333 -11.11 16.78 11.75
C ILE A 333 -10.53 15.45 11.27
N GLN A 334 -11.31 14.76 10.46
CA GLN A 334 -10.92 13.53 9.78
C GLN A 334 -11.43 13.61 8.35
N ILE A 335 -10.51 13.58 7.39
CA ILE A 335 -10.82 13.57 5.96
C ILE A 335 -10.30 12.25 5.43
N GLU A 336 -11.21 11.30 5.19
CA GLU A 336 -10.88 9.98 4.63
C GLU A 336 -10.50 10.09 3.14
N TYR A 337 -9.83 9.08 2.59
CA TYR A 337 -9.34 9.10 1.20
C TYR A 337 -8.44 10.31 0.91
N ALA A 338 -7.66 10.72 1.92
CA ALA A 338 -6.86 11.93 1.87
C ALA A 338 -5.37 11.72 2.14
N SER A 339 -4.83 10.58 1.69
CA SER A 339 -3.42 10.24 1.87
C SER A 339 -2.47 11.22 1.19
N LEU A 340 -2.87 11.82 0.06
CA LEU A 340 -2.10 12.87 -0.61
C LEU A 340 -2.12 14.19 0.16
N ALA A 341 -3.25 14.58 0.75
CA ALA A 341 -3.29 15.77 1.60
C ALA A 341 -2.40 15.61 2.84
N SER A 342 -2.40 14.41 3.44
CA SER A 342 -1.45 14.03 4.50
C SER A 342 0.00 14.09 4.03
N GLN A 343 0.30 13.60 2.82
CA GLN A 343 1.66 13.62 2.27
C GLN A 343 2.13 15.06 2.00
N ALA A 344 1.27 15.90 1.42
CA ALA A 344 1.62 17.23 0.94
C ALA A 344 2.10 18.14 2.07
N VAL A 345 1.58 17.96 3.29
CA VAL A 345 1.99 18.78 4.44
C VAL A 345 3.36 18.40 5.03
N GLY A 346 4.01 17.32 4.54
CA GLY A 346 5.35 16.92 4.97
C GLY A 346 6.46 17.77 4.34
N PRO A 347 6.65 17.74 3.01
CA PRO A 347 7.78 18.38 2.34
C PRO A 347 7.84 19.91 2.51
N ALA A 348 6.67 20.57 2.56
CA ALA A 348 6.56 22.02 2.54
C ALA A 348 7.30 22.73 3.70
N ASN A 349 7.48 22.08 4.85
CA ASN A 349 8.27 22.60 5.98
C ASN A 349 9.43 21.66 6.39
N SER A 350 9.81 20.74 5.50
CA SER A 350 10.97 19.87 5.72
C SER A 350 12.27 20.66 5.56
N ALA A 351 13.14 20.58 6.58
CA ALA A 351 14.45 21.25 6.61
C ALA A 351 15.44 20.76 5.55
N ILE A 352 15.14 19.59 4.95
CA ILE A 352 15.94 18.98 3.88
C ILE A 352 15.34 19.33 2.52
N GLU A 353 14.01 19.25 2.39
CA GLU A 353 13.35 19.31 1.09
C GLU A 353 13.10 20.76 0.64
N MET A 354 12.19 21.49 1.29
CA MET A 354 11.69 22.78 0.78
C MET A 354 11.92 23.97 1.70
N ALA A 355 12.18 23.76 2.99
CA ALA A 355 12.21 24.84 3.97
C ALA A 355 13.52 24.89 4.74
N TRP A 356 13.83 26.06 5.30
CA TRP A 356 14.82 26.15 6.38
C TRP A 356 14.22 25.74 7.71
N SER A 357 15.09 25.27 8.61
CA SER A 357 14.70 24.72 9.91
C SER A 357 13.92 25.74 10.74
N GLY A 358 12.73 25.36 11.21
CA GLY A 358 11.88 26.19 12.08
C GLY A 358 10.72 26.92 11.39
N ARG A 359 10.57 26.84 10.07
CA ARG A 359 9.41 27.40 9.37
C ARG A 359 8.11 26.64 9.69
N SER A 360 7.01 27.36 9.86
CA SER A 360 5.67 26.80 10.11
C SER A 360 4.69 27.11 8.98
N PHE A 361 3.59 26.35 8.90
CA PHE A 361 2.53 26.59 7.91
C PHE A 361 1.90 27.98 8.00
N PRO A 362 1.59 28.54 9.19
CA PRO A 362 1.07 29.91 9.28
C PRO A 362 2.03 30.98 8.76
N LEU A 363 3.35 30.79 8.96
CA LEU A 363 4.36 31.68 8.38
C LEU A 363 4.50 31.51 6.86
N LEU A 364 4.39 30.27 6.37
CA LEU A 364 4.32 30.01 4.93
C LEU A 364 3.09 30.68 4.30
N ALA A 365 1.93 30.63 4.96
CA ALA A 365 0.72 31.30 4.53
C ALA A 365 0.92 32.82 4.41
N ARG A 366 1.51 33.43 5.45
CA ARG A 366 1.85 34.85 5.48
C ARG A 366 2.71 35.26 4.29
N LYS A 367 3.71 34.45 3.96
CA LYS A 367 4.53 34.65 2.76
C LYS A 367 3.67 34.58 1.51
N MET A 368 2.99 33.46 1.27
CA MET A 368 2.28 33.21 0.02
C MET A 368 1.15 34.23 -0.20
N TYR A 369 0.45 34.67 0.84
CA TYR A 369 -0.59 35.71 0.70
C TYR A 369 -0.03 37.11 0.38
N GLY A 370 1.25 37.36 0.64
CA GLY A 370 1.95 38.57 0.24
C GLY A 370 2.56 38.52 -1.16
N LEU A 371 2.45 37.40 -1.87
CA LEU A 371 3.08 37.18 -3.18
C LEU A 371 2.03 37.02 -4.29
N SER A 372 2.46 37.36 -5.51
CA SER A 372 1.73 37.00 -6.72
C SER A 372 1.98 35.52 -7.04
N PRO A 373 0.93 34.69 -7.25
CA PRO A 373 1.11 33.28 -7.62
C PRO A 373 1.92 33.11 -8.89
N LEU A 374 2.87 32.17 -8.87
CA LEU A 374 3.72 31.79 -10.00
C LEU A 374 4.52 32.98 -10.59
N ALA A 375 4.85 34.00 -9.79
CA ALA A 375 5.52 35.21 -10.27
C ALA A 375 6.88 34.96 -10.93
N LEU A 376 7.49 33.80 -10.66
CA LEU A 376 8.77 33.38 -11.22
C LEU A 376 8.64 32.50 -12.48
N GLN A 377 7.41 32.18 -12.92
CA GLN A 377 7.18 31.34 -14.11
C GLN A 377 6.15 31.98 -15.05
N GLN A 378 6.21 31.58 -16.32
CA GLN A 378 5.15 31.87 -17.28
C GLN A 378 4.08 30.80 -17.21
N VAL A 379 2.82 31.21 -17.29
CA VAL A 379 1.67 30.31 -17.35
C VAL A 379 1.08 30.40 -18.75
N ASP A 380 1.00 29.26 -19.44
CA ASP A 380 0.44 29.22 -20.78
C ASP A 380 -1.06 29.56 -20.75
N ALA A 381 -1.50 30.47 -21.62
CA ALA A 381 -2.90 30.88 -21.68
C ALA A 381 -3.86 29.75 -22.08
N THR A 382 -3.33 28.67 -22.68
CA THR A 382 -4.07 27.46 -23.05
C THR A 382 -3.98 26.35 -21.99
N ASP A 383 -3.29 26.58 -20.87
CA ASP A 383 -3.26 25.65 -19.75
C ASP A 383 -4.69 25.32 -19.29
N SER A 384 -5.01 24.02 -19.20
CA SER A 384 -6.36 23.54 -18.95
C SER A 384 -6.95 23.93 -17.59
N VAL A 385 -6.13 24.37 -16.65
CA VAL A 385 -6.54 24.71 -15.27
C VAL A 385 -6.28 26.18 -14.98
N LEU A 386 -5.06 26.66 -15.26
CA LEU A 386 -4.58 27.99 -14.92
C LEU A 386 -4.64 28.99 -16.07
N GLY A 387 -4.88 28.55 -17.31
CA GLY A 387 -4.96 29.43 -18.49
C GLY A 387 -5.91 30.62 -18.31
N PRO A 388 -7.13 30.42 -17.76
CA PRO A 388 -8.06 31.52 -17.47
C PRO A 388 -7.56 32.54 -16.42
N LEU A 389 -6.55 32.17 -15.63
CA LEU A 389 -5.96 33.01 -14.58
C LEU A 389 -4.59 33.56 -14.99
N ALA A 390 -4.03 33.14 -16.13
CA ALA A 390 -2.71 33.54 -16.58
C ALA A 390 -2.62 35.06 -16.71
N SER A 391 -1.50 35.64 -16.25
CA SER A 391 -1.25 37.07 -16.38
C SER A 391 -1.13 37.45 -17.86
N PRO A 392 -1.96 38.36 -18.39
CA PRO A 392 -1.97 38.68 -19.82
C PRO A 392 -0.70 39.41 -20.30
N ASN A 393 0.10 39.97 -19.37
CA ASN A 393 1.23 40.84 -19.67
C ASN A 393 2.52 40.44 -18.92
N GLY A 394 2.67 39.19 -18.49
CA GLY A 394 3.88 38.79 -17.76
C GLY A 394 3.86 37.38 -17.18
N THR A 395 4.68 37.17 -16.15
CA THR A 395 4.72 35.94 -15.37
C THR A 395 3.57 35.89 -14.36
N GLY A 396 3.28 34.68 -13.87
CA GLY A 396 2.31 34.45 -12.81
C GLY A 396 0.84 34.51 -13.21
N LEU A 397 0.00 34.60 -12.18
CA LEU A 397 -1.46 34.65 -12.29
C LEU A 397 -2.01 36.02 -11.92
N ASN A 398 -3.12 36.41 -12.55
CA ASN A 398 -3.88 37.63 -12.26
C ASN A 398 -4.93 37.41 -11.15
N ILE A 399 -4.52 36.77 -10.06
CA ILE A 399 -5.33 36.49 -8.86
C ILE A 399 -4.38 36.28 -7.66
N SER A 400 -4.84 36.51 -6.43
CA SER A 400 -4.04 36.24 -5.23
C SER A 400 -4.30 34.86 -4.65
N TYR A 401 -3.33 34.30 -3.92
CA TYR A 401 -3.53 33.07 -3.15
C TYR A 401 -4.64 33.20 -2.10
N LEU A 402 -4.78 34.37 -1.46
CA LEU A 402 -5.84 34.61 -0.48
C LEU A 402 -7.23 34.52 -1.14
N THR A 403 -7.39 35.14 -2.31
CA THR A 403 -8.65 35.06 -3.09
C THR A 403 -8.97 33.62 -3.49
N LEU A 404 -7.97 32.85 -3.95
CA LEU A 404 -8.17 31.44 -4.29
C LEU A 404 -8.62 30.62 -3.07
N VAL A 405 -7.98 30.81 -1.91
CA VAL A 405 -8.36 30.13 -0.66
C VAL A 405 -9.79 30.47 -0.25
N GLN A 406 -10.14 31.76 -0.20
CA GLN A 406 -11.47 32.21 0.23
C GLN A 406 -12.59 31.73 -0.71
N ALA A 407 -12.29 31.60 -2.01
CA ALA A 407 -13.23 31.08 -3.00
C ALA A 407 -13.35 29.55 -2.95
N ALA A 408 -12.27 28.83 -2.64
CA ALA A 408 -12.21 27.37 -2.63
C ALA A 408 -12.81 26.72 -1.37
N PHE A 409 -12.62 27.32 -0.20
CA PHE A 409 -12.89 26.68 1.09
C PHE A 409 -14.03 27.30 1.89
N GLU A 410 -14.63 26.50 2.76
CA GLU A 410 -15.74 26.91 3.64
C GLU A 410 -15.35 28.08 4.57
N PRO A 411 -16.14 29.18 4.63
CA PRO A 411 -15.81 30.39 5.39
C PRO A 411 -15.47 30.17 6.85
N ARG A 412 -16.07 29.17 7.50
CA ARG A 412 -15.80 28.87 8.92
C ARG A 412 -14.33 28.57 9.23
N PHE A 413 -13.51 28.29 8.22
CA PHE A 413 -12.07 28.02 8.39
C PHE A 413 -11.17 29.21 8.08
N TRP A 414 -11.69 30.35 7.64
CA TRP A 414 -10.85 31.51 7.28
C TRP A 414 -11.48 32.87 7.64
N ASP A 415 -12.80 32.95 7.79
CA ASP A 415 -13.54 34.20 7.96
C ASP A 415 -13.72 34.55 9.45
N SER A 416 -12.69 35.16 10.04
CA SER A 416 -12.77 35.67 11.42
C SER A 416 -12.06 37.00 11.59
N THR A 417 -12.64 37.85 12.43
CA THR A 417 -12.01 39.09 12.91
C THR A 417 -11.08 38.86 14.10
N ASN A 418 -11.15 37.68 14.72
CA ASN A 418 -10.22 37.26 15.76
C ASN A 418 -8.98 36.59 15.15
N ILE A 419 -7.89 36.66 15.89
CA ILE A 419 -6.60 36.05 15.57
C ILE A 419 -6.25 34.99 16.62
N VAL A 420 -5.33 34.10 16.26
CA VAL A 420 -4.70 33.15 17.17
C VAL A 420 -3.33 33.71 17.56
N VAL A 421 -3.08 33.79 18.87
CA VAL A 421 -1.84 34.33 19.46
C VAL A 421 -1.16 33.25 20.28
N PHE A 422 0.12 33.03 20.02
CA PHE A 422 0.96 32.10 20.75
C PHE A 422 1.77 32.84 21.82
N ASP A 423 1.83 32.25 23.01
CA ASP A 423 2.76 32.72 24.05
C ASP A 423 4.19 32.16 23.83
N ALA A 424 5.13 32.56 24.68
CA ALA A 424 6.51 32.09 24.61
C ALA A 424 6.68 30.58 24.83
N LEU A 425 5.65 29.87 25.31
CA LEU A 425 5.63 28.42 25.47
C LEU A 425 4.94 27.72 24.29
N GLY A 426 4.46 28.46 23.29
CA GLY A 426 3.71 27.93 22.15
C GLY A 426 2.26 27.59 22.50
N THR A 427 1.71 28.12 23.58
CA THR A 427 0.30 27.93 23.94
C THR A 427 -0.57 28.91 23.16
N PRO A 428 -1.57 28.45 22.39
CA PRO A 428 -2.43 29.34 21.62
C PRO A 428 -3.55 29.95 22.47
N SER A 429 -3.93 31.18 22.16
CA SER A 429 -5.06 31.91 22.70
C SER A 429 -5.77 32.71 21.60
N VAL A 430 -7.03 33.10 21.82
CA VAL A 430 -7.81 33.88 20.86
C VAL A 430 -7.82 35.34 21.31
N ALA A 431 -7.52 36.27 20.40
CA ALA A 431 -7.57 37.70 20.64
C ALA A 431 -8.23 38.45 19.47
N PRO A 432 -8.84 39.62 19.69
CA PRO A 432 -9.26 40.50 18.59
C PRO A 432 -8.06 40.91 17.75
N ASN A 433 -8.25 41.10 16.44
CA ASN A 433 -7.20 41.64 15.58
C ASN A 433 -6.73 43.02 16.13
N PRO A 434 -5.42 43.21 16.36
CA PRO A 434 -4.89 44.42 16.98
C PRO A 434 -4.87 45.65 16.04
N ASN A 435 -5.36 45.53 14.79
CA ASN A 435 -5.37 46.58 13.77
C ASN A 435 -3.98 47.17 13.48
N ARG A 436 -2.97 46.31 13.54
CA ARG A 436 -1.57 46.57 13.17
C ARG A 436 -1.01 45.34 12.46
N PRO A 437 0.17 45.43 11.82
CA PRO A 437 0.86 44.24 11.35
C PRO A 437 1.01 43.19 12.47
N LEU A 438 0.71 41.94 12.14
CA LEU A 438 0.81 40.82 13.06
C LEU A 438 2.27 40.42 13.26
N THR A 439 2.63 40.09 14.49
CA THR A 439 3.95 39.54 14.83
C THR A 439 4.07 38.08 14.42
N ASN A 440 5.25 37.49 14.58
CA ASN A 440 5.50 36.09 14.21
C ASN A 440 4.73 35.07 15.07
N ASP A 441 4.14 35.51 16.19
CA ASP A 441 3.36 34.67 17.09
C ASP A 441 1.85 34.98 17.02
N GLU A 442 1.43 35.86 16.11
CA GLU A 442 0.04 36.26 15.90
C GLU A 442 -0.39 35.90 14.49
N PHE A 443 -1.51 35.18 14.32
CA PHE A 443 -1.97 34.71 13.01
C PHE A 443 -3.45 34.95 12.81
N SER A 444 -3.81 35.44 11.63
CA SER A 444 -5.20 35.40 11.16
C SER A 444 -5.68 33.94 11.04
N LEU A 445 -6.99 33.73 11.09
CA LEU A 445 -7.54 32.38 10.96
C LEU A 445 -7.13 31.70 9.64
N VAL A 446 -7.11 32.47 8.55
CA VAL A 446 -6.73 31.99 7.21
C VAL A 446 -5.25 31.57 7.15
N GLU A 447 -4.35 32.28 7.84
CA GLU A 447 -2.95 31.86 7.98
C GLU A 447 -2.85 30.60 8.86
N MET A 448 -3.55 30.57 9.99
CA MET A 448 -3.48 29.48 10.97
C MET A 448 -3.87 28.13 10.38
N ASN A 449 -4.89 28.10 9.51
CA ASN A 449 -5.39 26.88 8.89
C ASN A 449 -4.75 26.54 7.54
N PHE A 450 -3.65 27.20 7.16
CA PHE A 450 -3.10 27.05 5.82
C PHE A 450 -2.70 25.61 5.47
N SER A 451 -2.28 24.79 6.43
CA SER A 451 -2.00 23.35 6.21
C SER A 451 -3.21 22.58 5.69
N LEU A 452 -4.43 22.90 6.16
CA LEU A 452 -5.68 22.30 5.69
C LEU A 452 -5.91 22.65 4.22
N PHE A 453 -5.81 23.93 3.88
CA PHE A 453 -6.01 24.43 2.53
C PHE A 453 -4.96 23.88 1.56
N PHE A 454 -3.70 23.91 1.98
CA PHE A 454 -2.56 23.42 1.21
C PHE A 454 -2.71 21.93 0.90
N GLY A 455 -2.93 21.09 1.92
CA GLY A 455 -3.04 19.65 1.74
C GLY A 455 -4.19 19.26 0.80
N LEU A 456 -5.39 19.81 1.03
CA LEU A 456 -6.55 19.51 0.18
C LEU A 456 -6.39 20.04 -1.25
N ALA A 457 -5.82 21.24 -1.43
CA ALA A 457 -5.61 21.80 -2.76
C ALA A 457 -4.62 20.94 -3.57
N ILE A 458 -3.47 20.56 -2.98
CA ILE A 458 -2.48 19.68 -3.62
C ILE A 458 -3.11 18.34 -4.00
N GLN A 459 -3.81 17.68 -3.06
CA GLN A 459 -4.50 16.43 -3.35
C GLN A 459 -5.49 16.55 -4.51
N LEU A 460 -6.32 17.60 -4.51
CA LEU A 460 -7.32 17.78 -5.56
C LEU A 460 -6.68 18.04 -6.92
N TYR A 461 -5.52 18.72 -6.96
CA TYR A 461 -4.74 18.84 -8.18
C TYR A 461 -4.16 17.48 -8.61
N GLU A 462 -3.49 16.77 -7.71
CA GLU A 462 -2.89 15.46 -8.01
C GLU A 462 -3.93 14.38 -8.39
N ALA A 463 -5.17 14.51 -7.92
CA ALA A 463 -6.29 13.68 -8.37
C ALA A 463 -6.65 13.87 -9.86
N THR A 464 -6.14 14.91 -10.51
CA THR A 464 -6.29 15.13 -11.96
C THR A 464 -5.17 14.48 -12.77
N LEU A 465 -4.10 14.00 -12.12
CA LEU A 465 -2.90 13.45 -12.76
C LEU A 465 -3.05 11.95 -13.02
N ILE A 466 -3.99 11.59 -13.90
CA ILE A 466 -4.34 10.20 -14.22
C ILE A 466 -3.79 9.81 -15.60
N SER A 467 -3.10 8.66 -15.67
CA SER A 467 -2.60 8.08 -16.93
C SER A 467 -3.37 6.81 -17.33
N ASP A 468 -4.61 6.99 -17.79
CA ASP A 468 -5.55 5.92 -18.17
C ASP A 468 -5.73 5.72 -19.68
N GLN A 469 -4.87 6.34 -20.50
CA GLN A 469 -4.93 6.33 -21.97
C GLN A 469 -3.68 5.75 -22.64
N THR A 470 -2.91 4.95 -21.89
CA THR A 470 -1.68 4.33 -22.39
C THR A 470 -1.98 3.30 -23.50
N PRO A 471 -0.98 2.85 -24.29
CA PRO A 471 -1.18 1.73 -25.22
C PRO A 471 -1.75 0.47 -24.55
N TYR A 472 -1.43 0.23 -23.27
CA TYR A 472 -2.01 -0.85 -22.49
C TYR A 472 -3.52 -0.65 -22.27
N ASP A 473 -3.92 0.55 -21.85
CA ASP A 473 -5.34 0.85 -21.59
C ASP A 473 -6.17 0.72 -22.86
N ARG A 474 -5.69 1.25 -23.98
CA ARG A 474 -6.40 1.12 -25.27
C ARG A 474 -6.54 -0.33 -25.73
N PHE A 475 -5.51 -1.15 -25.49
CA PHE A 475 -5.57 -2.58 -25.77
C PHE A 475 -6.64 -3.28 -24.92
N GLN A 476 -6.70 -2.99 -23.61
CA GLN A 476 -7.73 -3.52 -22.72
C GLN A 476 -9.13 -3.01 -23.05
N GLN A 477 -9.25 -1.84 -23.69
CA GLN A 477 -10.50 -1.27 -24.21
C GLN A 477 -10.88 -1.81 -25.60
N GLY A 478 -10.12 -2.76 -26.16
CA GLY A 478 -10.45 -3.46 -27.40
C GLY A 478 -9.66 -3.02 -28.65
N GLU A 479 -8.73 -2.06 -28.53
CA GLU A 479 -7.82 -1.70 -29.62
C GLU A 479 -6.66 -2.72 -29.69
N LEU A 480 -6.93 -3.90 -30.28
CA LEU A 480 -6.00 -5.05 -30.29
C LEU A 480 -4.64 -4.79 -30.96
N THR A 481 -4.50 -3.69 -31.71
CA THR A 481 -3.25 -3.25 -32.34
C THR A 481 -2.45 -2.24 -31.51
N ALA A 482 -2.97 -1.78 -30.37
CA ALA A 482 -2.30 -0.81 -29.51
C ALA A 482 -1.02 -1.38 -28.86
N LEU A 483 -0.96 -2.70 -28.66
CA LEU A 483 0.25 -3.41 -28.23
C LEU A 483 0.85 -4.23 -29.36
N THR A 484 2.17 -4.13 -29.52
CA THR A 484 2.95 -5.02 -30.38
C THR A 484 2.91 -6.46 -29.88
N ALA A 485 3.21 -7.42 -30.77
CA ALA A 485 3.30 -8.84 -30.38
C ALA A 485 4.34 -9.10 -29.28
N GLN A 486 5.41 -8.29 -29.19
CA GLN A 486 6.38 -8.40 -28.10
C GLN A 486 5.79 -7.93 -26.77
N GLN A 487 5.06 -6.82 -26.76
CA GLN A 487 4.41 -6.29 -25.56
C GLN A 487 3.31 -7.24 -25.04
N GLN A 488 2.55 -7.88 -25.93
CA GLN A 488 1.55 -8.89 -25.54
C GLN A 488 2.20 -10.11 -24.88
N ARG A 489 3.33 -10.59 -25.40
CA ARG A 489 4.13 -11.65 -24.73
C ARG A 489 4.68 -11.17 -23.38
N GLY A 490 5.14 -9.93 -23.30
CA GLY A 490 5.61 -9.34 -22.04
C GLY A 490 4.50 -9.28 -20.97
N MET A 491 3.28 -8.94 -21.38
CA MET A 491 2.09 -8.94 -20.51
C MET A 491 1.77 -10.34 -19.97
N GLU A 492 1.83 -11.38 -20.81
CA GLU A 492 1.64 -12.77 -20.37
C GLU A 492 2.70 -13.19 -19.34
N ILE A 493 3.96 -12.85 -19.59
CA ILE A 493 5.08 -13.11 -18.66
C ILE A 493 4.86 -12.39 -17.32
N PHE A 494 4.50 -11.11 -17.37
CA PHE A 494 4.26 -10.27 -16.20
C PHE A 494 3.15 -10.84 -15.30
N ASN A 495 2.05 -11.31 -15.90
CA ASN A 495 0.89 -11.79 -15.17
C ASN A 495 1.10 -13.18 -14.58
N ASN A 496 1.77 -14.08 -15.31
CA ASN A 496 1.65 -15.52 -15.05
C ASN A 496 2.99 -16.28 -14.96
N VAL A 497 4.15 -15.65 -15.21
CA VAL A 497 5.44 -16.37 -15.27
C VAL A 497 6.45 -15.86 -14.26
N THR A 498 6.57 -14.55 -14.08
CA THR A 498 7.61 -13.95 -13.22
C THR A 498 7.10 -13.56 -11.83
N GLY A 499 5.80 -13.67 -11.57
CA GLY A 499 5.18 -13.27 -10.30
C GLY A 499 5.15 -11.76 -10.06
N CYS A 500 5.33 -10.93 -11.10
CA CYS A 500 5.26 -9.48 -10.96
C CYS A 500 3.89 -9.03 -10.46
N SER A 501 2.84 -9.67 -10.96
CA SER A 501 1.43 -9.47 -10.58
C SER A 501 1.12 -9.77 -9.10
N LEU A 502 1.98 -10.49 -8.37
CA LEU A 502 1.79 -10.75 -6.94
C LEU A 502 1.86 -9.46 -6.11
N CYS A 503 2.71 -8.51 -6.52
CA CYS A 503 2.84 -7.21 -5.87
C CYS A 503 2.24 -6.08 -6.72
N HIS A 504 2.32 -6.21 -8.04
CA HIS A 504 1.87 -5.22 -9.01
C HIS A 504 0.55 -5.62 -9.66
N PHE A 505 -0.46 -5.82 -8.81
CA PHE A 505 -1.78 -6.30 -9.18
C PHE A 505 -2.72 -5.16 -9.63
N GLY A 506 -3.79 -5.55 -10.33
CA GLY A 506 -4.93 -4.69 -10.65
C GLY A 506 -4.68 -3.61 -11.71
N PRO A 507 -5.71 -2.83 -12.06
CA PRO A 507 -5.61 -1.77 -13.06
C PRO A 507 -4.52 -0.74 -12.74
N GLU A 508 -4.23 -0.50 -11.48
CA GLU A 508 -3.21 0.44 -11.01
C GLU A 508 -1.78 -0.12 -11.03
N PHE A 509 -1.61 -1.43 -11.28
CA PHE A 509 -0.32 -2.14 -11.21
C PHE A 509 0.42 -1.97 -9.87
N THR A 510 -0.33 -2.00 -8.77
CA THR A 510 0.17 -2.06 -7.40
C THR A 510 -0.96 -2.46 -6.46
N SER A 511 -0.66 -3.32 -5.49
CA SER A 511 -1.62 -3.71 -4.44
C SER A 511 -1.74 -2.66 -3.31
N ALA A 512 -0.96 -1.57 -3.35
CA ALA A 512 -0.95 -0.53 -2.31
C ALA A 512 -2.06 0.53 -2.45
N THR A 513 -3.22 0.14 -3.00
CA THR A 513 -4.26 1.07 -3.45
C THR A 513 -5.53 1.05 -2.61
N VAL A 514 -6.32 2.10 -2.76
CA VAL A 514 -7.67 2.21 -2.23
C VAL A 514 -8.57 1.11 -2.80
N SER A 515 -8.54 0.90 -4.13
CA SER A 515 -9.38 -0.11 -4.80
C SER A 515 -9.01 -1.54 -4.39
N ALA A 516 -7.72 -1.82 -4.21
CA ALA A 516 -7.27 -3.13 -3.77
C ALA A 516 -7.81 -3.47 -2.38
N LEU A 517 -7.98 -2.50 -1.48
CA LEU A 517 -8.44 -2.74 -0.11
C LEU A 517 -9.96 -2.50 0.10
N LEU A 518 -10.51 -1.47 -0.53
CA LEU A 518 -11.85 -0.93 -0.26
C LEU A 518 -12.76 -0.97 -1.50
N GLY A 519 -12.22 -1.37 -2.65
CA GLY A 519 -12.95 -1.44 -3.92
C GLY A 519 -13.79 -2.71 -4.06
N PRO A 520 -14.73 -2.73 -5.02
CA PRO A 520 -15.44 -3.95 -5.37
C PRO A 520 -14.49 -4.98 -6.03
N PRO A 521 -14.83 -6.29 -5.98
CA PRO A 521 -14.08 -7.30 -6.71
C PRO A 521 -14.00 -6.98 -8.22
N LEU A 522 -12.82 -7.21 -8.81
CA LEU A 522 -12.62 -7.02 -10.23
C LEU A 522 -13.23 -8.19 -11.03
N PRO A 523 -14.00 -7.93 -12.10
CA PRO A 523 -14.57 -9.01 -12.93
C PRO A 523 -13.48 -9.94 -13.48
N GLY A 524 -13.63 -11.26 -13.26
CA GLY A 524 -12.69 -12.27 -13.72
C GLY A 524 -11.48 -12.51 -12.80
N PHE A 525 -11.40 -11.80 -11.68
CA PHE A 525 -10.42 -12.05 -10.61
C PHE A 525 -11.10 -12.75 -9.41
N PRO A 526 -10.34 -13.44 -8.54
CA PRO A 526 -10.89 -14.11 -7.35
C PRO A 526 -11.64 -13.14 -6.43
N GLU A 527 -12.80 -13.57 -5.92
CA GLU A 527 -13.63 -12.82 -4.97
C GLU A 527 -13.15 -13.00 -3.52
N GLU A 528 -11.87 -12.74 -3.25
CA GLU A 528 -11.39 -12.74 -1.86
C GLU A 528 -11.60 -11.35 -1.23
N PRO A 529 -12.13 -11.26 0.00
CA PRO A 529 -12.27 -9.99 0.69
C PRO A 529 -10.88 -9.43 0.97
N ALA A 530 -10.53 -8.33 0.31
CA ALA A 530 -9.26 -7.68 0.56
C ALA A 530 -9.14 -7.28 2.03
N VAL A 531 -8.04 -7.68 2.65
CA VAL A 531 -7.73 -7.37 4.04
C VAL A 531 -6.48 -6.51 4.11
N ALA A 532 -6.47 -5.56 5.03
CA ALA A 532 -5.34 -4.63 5.17
C ALA A 532 -4.05 -5.34 5.64
N VAL A 533 -4.19 -6.53 6.22
CA VAL A 533 -3.09 -7.37 6.69
C VAL A 533 -3.33 -8.81 6.27
N GLU A 534 -2.35 -9.38 5.59
CA GLU A 534 -2.38 -10.70 4.98
C GLU A 534 -1.34 -11.63 5.61
N ARG A 535 -1.44 -12.93 5.31
CA ARG A 535 -0.45 -13.95 5.70
C ARG A 535 0.19 -14.52 4.44
N MET A 536 1.51 -14.54 4.39
CA MET A 536 2.25 -15.25 3.36
C MET A 536 3.35 -16.12 3.96
N ALA A 537 3.71 -17.17 3.24
CA ALA A 537 4.93 -17.92 3.55
C ALA A 537 6.16 -17.09 3.16
N MET A 538 7.10 -16.94 4.09
CA MET A 538 8.37 -16.26 3.86
C MET A 538 9.39 -17.22 3.24
N ALA A 539 10.57 -16.70 2.88
CA ALA A 539 11.66 -17.49 2.27
C ALA A 539 12.12 -18.70 3.11
N ASP A 540 11.88 -18.69 4.43
CA ASP A 540 12.15 -19.80 5.35
C ASP A 540 11.01 -20.83 5.45
N GLY A 541 9.96 -20.68 4.64
CA GLY A 541 8.79 -21.54 4.62
C GLY A 541 7.83 -21.36 5.80
N GLN A 542 8.09 -20.40 6.70
CA GLN A 542 7.21 -20.07 7.81
C GLN A 542 6.27 -18.92 7.44
N LEU A 543 5.05 -18.95 7.96
CA LEU A 543 4.09 -17.87 7.77
C LEU A 543 4.50 -16.61 8.54
N ALA A 544 4.23 -15.45 7.95
CA ALA A 544 4.28 -14.15 8.61
C ALA A 544 3.09 -13.28 8.16
N VAL A 545 2.73 -12.31 9.00
CA VAL A 545 1.74 -11.28 8.68
C VAL A 545 2.40 -10.00 8.17
N TYR A 546 1.79 -9.34 7.19
CA TYR A 546 2.30 -8.11 6.58
C TYR A 546 1.16 -7.21 6.09
N ASP A 547 1.45 -5.92 5.91
CA ASP A 547 0.49 -4.95 5.37
C ASP A 547 0.38 -5.12 3.84
N LEU A 548 -0.85 -5.28 3.33
CA LEU A 548 -1.10 -5.37 1.88
C LEU A 548 -0.46 -4.19 1.12
N GLY A 549 0.28 -4.50 0.05
CA GLY A 549 0.97 -3.51 -0.78
C GLY A 549 2.29 -3.00 -0.20
N PHE A 550 2.82 -3.63 0.85
CA PHE A 550 4.14 -3.33 1.41
C PHE A 550 4.99 -4.59 1.51
N TYR A 551 6.14 -4.59 0.84
CA TYR A 551 7.00 -5.77 0.78
C TYR A 551 8.46 -5.40 0.99
N ASN A 552 9.19 -6.29 1.65
CA ASN A 552 10.64 -6.23 1.73
C ASN A 552 11.23 -7.09 0.59
N ILE A 553 11.80 -6.42 -0.40
CA ILE A 553 12.41 -7.06 -1.57
C ILE A 553 13.93 -7.26 -1.43
N GLY A 554 14.51 -6.96 -0.27
CA GLY A 554 15.92 -7.26 0.03
C GLY A 554 16.96 -6.46 -0.76
N VAL A 555 16.59 -5.33 -1.36
CA VAL A 555 17.53 -4.48 -2.13
C VAL A 555 18.60 -3.83 -1.23
N ARG A 556 18.28 -3.64 0.06
CA ARG A 556 19.20 -3.22 1.13
C ARG A 556 18.97 -4.04 2.39
N PRO A 557 19.98 -4.19 3.27
CA PRO A 557 19.79 -4.78 4.59
C PRO A 557 18.67 -4.09 5.38
N THR A 558 17.76 -4.85 5.97
CA THR A 558 16.65 -4.33 6.79
C THR A 558 17.11 -3.42 7.93
N ALA A 559 18.31 -3.66 8.49
CA ALA A 559 18.84 -2.86 9.59
C ALA A 559 19.17 -1.41 9.20
N GLU A 560 19.29 -1.10 7.91
CA GLU A 560 19.66 0.21 7.40
C GLU A 560 18.45 1.14 7.19
N ASP A 561 17.31 0.57 6.77
CA ASP A 561 16.05 1.29 6.68
C ASP A 561 14.91 0.32 7.03
N LEU A 562 14.30 0.54 8.19
CA LEU A 562 13.17 -0.28 8.65
C LEU A 562 11.92 -0.08 7.80
N GLY A 563 11.84 0.98 6.99
CA GLY A 563 10.67 1.30 6.18
C GLY A 563 9.42 1.39 7.04
N GLN A 564 8.42 0.58 6.71
CA GLN A 564 7.17 0.48 7.46
C GLN A 564 7.32 -0.12 8.88
N GLY A 565 8.42 -0.82 9.16
CA GLY A 565 8.73 -1.36 10.49
C GLY A 565 9.06 -0.28 11.53
N ALA A 566 9.32 0.96 11.09
CA ALA A 566 9.64 2.09 11.97
C ALA A 566 8.42 2.60 12.78
N THR A 567 8.70 3.54 13.69
CA THR A 567 7.68 4.27 14.46
C THR A 567 7.58 5.72 13.99
N ASP A 568 6.41 6.33 14.16
CA ASP A 568 6.22 7.75 13.97
C ASP A 568 6.87 8.58 15.11
N PRO A 569 6.91 9.92 14.99
CA PRO A 569 7.47 10.79 16.04
C PRO A 569 6.78 10.72 17.40
N PHE A 570 5.60 10.10 17.49
CA PHE A 570 4.85 9.90 18.73
C PHE A 570 5.13 8.53 19.35
N GLY A 571 5.97 7.70 18.72
CA GLY A 571 6.32 6.36 19.14
C GLY A 571 5.32 5.27 18.71
N ALA A 572 4.32 5.61 17.90
CA ALA A 572 3.36 4.64 17.39
C ALA A 572 3.90 3.92 16.14
N PRO A 573 3.64 2.62 15.94
CA PRO A 573 4.09 1.92 14.73
C PRO A 573 3.53 2.50 13.43
N LEU A 574 4.32 2.42 12.35
CA LEU A 574 3.86 2.81 11.02
C LEU A 574 2.95 1.76 10.37
N SER A 575 3.23 0.46 10.58
CA SER A 575 2.48 -0.65 10.01
C SER A 575 1.14 -0.91 10.71
N PHE A 576 0.14 -1.28 9.93
CA PHE A 576 -1.15 -1.78 10.41
C PHE A 576 -0.99 -3.08 11.17
N THR A 577 -0.13 -3.99 10.69
CA THR A 577 0.20 -5.25 11.36
C THR A 577 0.60 -5.03 12.81
N ARG A 578 1.55 -4.12 13.07
CA ARG A 578 2.03 -3.86 14.44
C ARG A 578 0.99 -3.13 15.28
N LEU A 579 0.23 -2.20 14.68
CA LEU A 579 -0.88 -1.53 15.37
C LEU A 579 -1.92 -2.55 15.85
N ILE A 580 -2.32 -3.51 15.01
CA ILE A 580 -3.27 -4.56 15.38
C ILE A 580 -2.70 -5.45 16.49
N GLN A 581 -1.43 -5.86 16.40
CA GLN A 581 -0.77 -6.65 17.45
C GLN A 581 -0.74 -5.93 18.81
N GLN A 582 -0.78 -4.60 18.81
CA GLN A 582 -0.86 -3.75 20.01
C GLN A 582 -2.31 -3.41 20.42
N GLY A 583 -3.32 -3.89 19.69
CA GLY A 583 -4.72 -3.58 19.93
C GLY A 583 -5.13 -2.15 19.53
N VAL A 584 -4.34 -1.48 18.68
CA VAL A 584 -4.62 -0.14 18.17
C VAL A 584 -5.47 -0.25 16.89
N PRO A 585 -6.64 0.39 16.82
CA PRO A 585 -7.46 0.41 15.61
C PRO A 585 -6.75 1.08 14.42
N ILE A 586 -6.93 0.51 13.22
CA ILE A 586 -6.35 1.01 11.96
C ILE A 586 -7.36 1.73 11.05
N GLY A 587 -8.61 1.86 11.49
CA GLY A 587 -9.71 2.52 10.79
C GLY A 587 -10.57 3.38 11.72
N PRO A 588 -11.74 3.88 11.26
CA PRO A 588 -12.31 3.75 9.91
C PRO A 588 -11.53 4.52 8.83
N PRO A 589 -11.76 4.22 7.52
CA PRO A 589 -12.71 3.24 6.97
C PRO A 589 -12.11 1.84 6.73
N VAL A 590 -10.86 1.60 7.13
CA VAL A 590 -10.23 0.28 6.99
C VAL A 590 -11.04 -0.78 7.77
N PRO A 591 -11.53 -1.85 7.11
CA PRO A 591 -12.35 -2.88 7.74
C PRO A 591 -11.67 -3.52 8.95
N ALA A 592 -12.48 -4.12 9.84
CA ALA A 592 -11.98 -4.88 10.97
C ALA A 592 -11.01 -5.97 10.48
N PRO A 593 -9.80 -6.04 11.04
CA PRO A 593 -8.78 -6.95 10.53
C PRO A 593 -9.15 -8.42 10.81
N PRO A 594 -8.60 -9.37 10.03
CA PRO A 594 -8.60 -10.77 10.44
C PRO A 594 -7.97 -10.95 11.82
N LEU A 595 -8.32 -12.03 12.54
CA LEU A 595 -7.71 -12.36 13.84
C LEU A 595 -6.19 -12.50 13.66
N ILE A 596 -5.43 -11.56 14.23
CA ILE A 596 -3.97 -11.57 14.31
C ILE A 596 -3.59 -11.57 15.78
N THR A 597 -2.68 -12.45 16.17
CA THR A 597 -2.27 -12.55 17.58
C THR A 597 -1.04 -11.68 17.87
N PRO A 598 -0.87 -11.16 19.10
CA PRO A 598 0.29 -10.33 19.46
C PRO A 598 1.65 -11.03 19.26
N GLY A 599 1.68 -12.37 19.31
CA GLY A 599 2.91 -13.17 19.16
C GLY A 599 3.17 -13.65 17.73
N GLU A 600 2.31 -13.29 16.78
CA GLU A 600 2.47 -13.72 15.40
C GLU A 600 3.67 -13.03 14.72
N ARG A 601 4.42 -13.76 13.91
CA ARG A 601 5.58 -13.20 13.21
C ARG A 601 5.12 -12.13 12.23
N ALA A 602 5.69 -10.92 12.31
CA ALA A 602 5.44 -9.83 11.37
C ALA A 602 6.58 -9.68 10.36
N ALA A 603 6.25 -9.51 9.08
CA ALA A 603 7.18 -9.28 7.98
C ALA A 603 7.08 -7.83 7.46
N ILE A 604 7.32 -6.87 8.36
CA ILE A 604 7.16 -5.42 8.10
C ILE A 604 8.47 -4.64 8.09
N ASP A 605 9.53 -5.21 8.65
CA ASP A 605 10.83 -4.53 8.76
C ASP A 605 11.53 -4.56 7.39
N GLY A 606 11.92 -3.39 6.90
CA GLY A 606 12.45 -3.19 5.55
C GLY A 606 11.39 -3.26 4.45
N ALA A 607 10.10 -3.24 4.82
CA ALA A 607 9.01 -3.22 3.86
C ALA A 607 8.71 -1.81 3.37
N PHE A 608 8.53 -1.66 2.05
CA PHE A 608 8.17 -0.40 1.41
C PHE A 608 6.94 -0.57 0.54
N LYS A 609 6.21 0.53 0.38
CA LYS A 609 5.05 0.63 -0.49
C LYS A 609 5.43 0.19 -1.91
N THR A 610 4.69 -0.76 -2.46
CA THR A 610 4.84 -1.17 -3.84
C THR A 610 4.49 -0.01 -4.77
N PRO A 611 5.42 0.47 -5.60
CA PRO A 611 5.11 1.55 -6.53
C PRO A 611 4.21 1.03 -7.65
N SER A 612 3.37 1.91 -8.20
CA SER A 612 2.66 1.62 -9.45
C SER A 612 3.67 1.49 -10.59
N LEU A 613 3.47 0.51 -11.48
CA LEU A 613 4.29 0.35 -12.69
C LEU A 613 3.70 1.03 -13.93
N ARG A 614 2.68 1.87 -13.80
CA ARG A 614 2.04 2.53 -14.96
C ARG A 614 2.92 3.51 -15.71
N ASN A 615 3.90 4.11 -15.04
CA ASN A 615 4.67 5.24 -15.59
C ASN A 615 6.16 4.92 -15.75
N VAL A 616 6.57 3.65 -15.64
CA VAL A 616 7.99 3.24 -15.57
C VAL A 616 8.81 3.71 -16.77
N GLU A 617 8.26 3.64 -17.98
CA GLU A 617 8.94 4.11 -19.20
C GLU A 617 9.29 5.60 -19.13
N LEU A 618 8.50 6.40 -18.40
CA LEU A 618 8.67 7.83 -18.28
C LEU A 618 9.46 8.25 -17.04
N THR A 619 9.77 7.30 -16.15
CA THR A 619 10.44 7.54 -14.86
C THR A 619 11.79 6.82 -14.75
N ALA A 620 12.32 6.30 -15.87
CA ALA A 620 13.67 5.77 -15.91
C ALA A 620 14.69 6.92 -15.68
N PRO A 621 15.72 6.71 -14.85
CA PRO A 621 16.74 7.71 -14.55
C PRO A 621 17.59 8.11 -15.76
#